data_AF-A0A7C5CWV6-F1
#
_entry.id   AF-A0A7C5CWV6-F1
#
_cell.length_a   1.000
_cell.length_b   1.000
_cell.length_c   1.000
_cell.angle_alpha   90.00
_cell.angle_beta   90.00
_cell.angle_gamma   90.00
#
_symmetry.space_group_name_H-M   'P 1'
#
loop_
_entity.id
_entity.type
_entity.pdbx_description
1 polymer ?
#
loop_
_entity_poly.entity_id
_entity_poly.type
_entity_poly.pdbx_seq_one_letter_code
_entity_poly.pdbx_strand_id
1 'polypeptide(L)'
;MDGRLTIGLYNSLDRVRFAEAHRRALARAAPVAAAFDCNLAVFGFPLDRELRTPVEVAEWLLGTTSIGQGGDWIMKLAEGGRFQVFPFPGGGFPPQFGNVVIATRRPDVKKRM
;
A
#
# COMPACT_ATOMS: atom_id res chain seq x y z
N MET A 1 -1.86 3.74 -23.91
CA MET A 1 -2.24 3.39 -22.52
C MET A 1 -1.22 4.08 -21.64
N ASP A 2 -1.58 5.19 -21.00
CA ASP A 2 -0.68 5.83 -20.05
C ASP A 2 -0.57 4.95 -18.80
N GLY A 3 0.65 4.54 -18.47
CA GLY A 3 0.92 3.75 -17.27
C GLY A 3 0.70 4.59 -16.02
N ARG A 4 -0.14 4.12 -15.11
CA ARG A 4 -0.39 4.78 -13.84
C ARG A 4 0.73 4.46 -12.84
N LEU A 5 1.30 5.48 -12.20
CA LEU A 5 2.28 5.29 -11.13
C LEU A 5 1.67 4.47 -9.99
N THR A 6 2.45 3.58 -9.39
CA THR A 6 2.04 2.82 -8.20
C THR A 6 2.82 3.24 -6.98
N ILE A 7 2.11 3.67 -5.94
CA ILE A 7 2.67 3.90 -4.61
C ILE A 7 2.68 2.54 -3.89
N GLY A 8 3.88 2.05 -3.58
CA GLY A 8 4.07 0.79 -2.86
C GLY A 8 4.37 1.01 -1.37
N LEU A 9 3.59 0.40 -0.48
CA LEU A 9 3.92 0.30 0.93
C LEU A 9 4.58 -1.05 1.21
N TYR A 10 5.88 -1.04 1.49
CA TYR A 10 6.63 -2.22 1.89
C TYR A 10 6.59 -2.39 3.40
N ASN A 11 6.13 -3.56 3.89
CA ASN A 11 6.11 -3.84 5.32
C ASN A 11 7.54 -4.06 5.86
N SER A 12 8.05 -3.06 6.60
CA SER A 12 9.31 -3.17 7.35
C SER A 12 9.10 -3.47 8.84
N LEU A 13 7.87 -3.78 9.26
CA LEU A 13 7.46 -4.01 10.64
C LEU A 13 7.22 -5.51 10.90
N ASP A 14 6.42 -5.80 11.91
CA ASP A 14 5.98 -7.14 12.28
C ASP A 14 5.24 -7.82 11.10
N ARG A 15 5.66 -9.05 10.80
CA ARG A 15 5.14 -9.84 9.67
C ARG A 15 3.96 -10.73 10.04
N VAL A 16 3.65 -10.82 11.33
CA VAL A 16 2.64 -11.73 11.90
C VAL A 16 1.45 -10.93 12.41
N ARG A 17 1.69 -9.80 13.08
CA ARG A 17 0.64 -9.03 13.73
C ARG A 17 0.34 -7.73 12.99
N PHE A 18 -0.93 -7.56 12.62
CA PHE A 18 -1.44 -6.28 12.14
C PHE A 18 -1.49 -5.24 13.27
N ALA A 19 -0.58 -4.28 13.19
CA ALA A 19 -0.44 -3.20 14.17
C ALA A 19 -0.98 -1.86 13.66
N GLU A 20 -1.22 -0.95 14.60
CA GLU A 20 -1.67 0.43 14.36
C GLU A 20 -0.81 1.21 13.35
N ALA A 21 0.50 0.94 13.30
CA ALA A 21 1.40 1.55 12.32
C ALA A 21 1.04 1.19 10.86
N HIS A 22 0.58 -0.05 10.61
CA HIS A 22 0.11 -0.47 9.29
C HIS A 22 -1.16 0.30 8.89
N ARG A 23 -2.11 0.43 9.81
CA ARG A 23 -3.34 1.22 9.61
C ARG A 23 -3.02 2.66 9.24
N ARG A 24 -2.14 3.29 10.01
CA ARG A 24 -1.74 4.69 9.78
C ARG A 24 -1.03 4.88 8.45
N ALA A 25 -0.18 3.94 8.04
CA ALA A 25 0.48 3.99 6.75
C ALA A 25 -0.54 3.95 5.60
N LEU A 26 -1.49 3.00 5.67
CA LEU A 26 -2.57 2.85 4.70
C LEU A 26 -3.49 4.09 4.65
N ALA A 27 -4.00 4.53 5.79
CA ALA A 27 -4.91 5.68 5.89
C ALA A 27 -4.28 7.00 5.40
N ARG A 28 -2.94 7.12 5.45
CA ARG A 28 -2.21 8.29 4.93
C ARG A 28 -1.87 8.15 3.44
N ALA A 29 -1.54 6.95 2.97
CA ALA A 29 -1.14 6.72 1.59
C ALA A 29 -2.32 6.72 0.62
N ALA A 30 -3.47 6.17 1.03
CA ALA A 30 -4.67 6.09 0.19
C ALA A 30 -5.17 7.45 -0.34
N PRO A 31 -5.36 8.50 0.48
CA PRO A 31 -5.78 9.80 -0.04
C PRO A 31 -4.74 10.41 -1.00
N VAL A 32 -3.44 10.18 -0.76
CA VAL A 32 -2.37 10.63 -1.68
C VAL A 32 -2.47 9.89 -3.01
N ALA A 33 -2.63 8.57 -2.99
CA ALA A 33 -2.78 7.78 -4.20
C ALA A 33 -4.03 8.19 -5.00
N ALA A 34 -5.14 8.46 -4.31
CA ALA A 34 -6.35 8.95 -4.95
C ALA A 34 -6.16 10.35 -5.58
N ALA A 35 -5.53 11.28 -4.85
CA ALA A 35 -5.34 12.67 -5.29
C ALA A 35 -4.43 12.80 -6.52
N PHE A 36 -3.38 11.99 -6.62
CA PHE A 36 -2.40 12.03 -7.72
C PHE A 36 -2.66 11.02 -8.82
N ASP A 37 -3.89 10.51 -8.90
CA ASP A 37 -4.27 9.46 -9.84
C ASP A 37 -3.30 8.26 -9.87
N CYS A 38 -2.83 7.79 -8.72
CA CYS A 38 -1.92 6.64 -8.58
C CYS A 38 -2.65 5.35 -8.15
N ASN A 39 -2.04 4.19 -8.41
CA ASN A 39 -2.41 2.94 -7.75
C ASN A 39 -1.77 2.88 -6.35
N LEU A 40 -2.35 2.09 -5.46
CA LEU A 40 -1.79 1.77 -4.15
C LEU A 40 -1.57 0.26 -4.07
N ALA A 41 -0.34 -0.15 -3.76
CA ALA A 41 0.00 -1.55 -3.51
C ALA A 41 0.59 -1.70 -2.11
N VAL A 42 0.21 -2.76 -1.39
CA VAL A 42 0.87 -3.17 -0.14
C VAL A 42 1.60 -4.48 -0.31
N PHE A 43 2.77 -4.58 0.32
CA PHE A 43 3.66 -5.75 0.21
C PHE A 43 3.97 -6.30 1.60
N GLY A 44 3.58 -7.55 1.84
CA GLY A 44 3.92 -8.27 3.07
C GLY A 44 3.17 -7.80 4.32
N PHE A 45 2.04 -7.12 4.15
CA PHE A 45 1.18 -6.74 5.28
C PHE A 45 0.53 -8.01 5.87
N PRO A 46 0.49 -8.16 7.21
CA PRO A 46 -0.16 -9.29 7.88
C PRO A 46 -1.68 -9.12 7.89
N LEU A 47 -2.29 -9.29 6.72
CA LEU A 47 -3.74 -9.23 6.55
C LEU A 47 -4.39 -10.56 6.95
N ASP A 48 -5.69 -10.52 7.24
CA ASP A 48 -6.47 -11.72 7.51
C ASP A 48 -6.45 -12.67 6.30
N ARG A 49 -6.24 -13.96 6.55
CA ARG A 49 -6.06 -15.00 5.53
C ARG A 49 -7.35 -15.36 4.82
N GLU A 50 -8.50 -15.02 5.41
CA GLU A 50 -9.80 -15.27 4.81
C GLU A 50 -10.16 -14.24 3.73
N LEU A 51 -9.43 -13.12 3.66
CA LEU A 51 -9.65 -12.05 2.69
C LEU A 51 -9.08 -12.47 1.32
N ARG A 52 -9.95 -12.52 0.31
CA ARG A 52 -9.65 -13.00 -1.04
C ARG A 52 -9.58 -11.85 -2.05
N THR A 53 -10.24 -10.74 -1.79
CA THR A 53 -10.30 -9.60 -2.72
C THR A 53 -9.76 -8.31 -2.11
N PRO A 54 -9.24 -7.36 -2.93
CA PRO A 54 -8.84 -6.05 -2.44
C PRO A 54 -9.98 -5.27 -1.76
N VAL A 55 -11.23 -5.51 -2.17
CA VAL A 55 -12.42 -4.87 -1.58
C VAL A 55 -12.69 -5.42 -0.18
N GLU A 56 -12.66 -6.74 0.01
CA GLU A 56 -12.79 -7.35 1.36
C GLU A 56 -11.68 -6.86 2.30
N VAL A 57 -10.45 -6.69 1.79
CA VAL A 57 -9.36 -6.09 2.56
C VAL A 57 -9.68 -4.65 2.95
N ALA A 58 -10.23 -3.85 2.04
CA ALA A 58 -10.64 -2.47 2.32
C ALA A 58 -11.74 -2.40 3.38
N GLU A 59 -12.75 -3.26 3.30
CA GLU A 59 -13.85 -3.37 4.27
C GLU A 59 -13.34 -3.78 5.66
N TRP A 60 -12.46 -4.76 5.73
CA TRP A 60 -11.83 -5.17 6.98
C TRP A 60 -10.98 -4.04 7.59
N LEU A 61 -10.26 -3.28 6.77
CA LEU A 61 -9.50 -2.11 7.22
C LEU A 61 -10.43 -1.01 7.76
N LEU A 62 -11.58 -0.78 7.11
CA LEU A 62 -12.62 0.12 7.57
C LEU A 62 -13.16 -0.29 8.95
N GLY A 63 -13.46 -1.58 9.14
CA GLY A 63 -13.96 -2.09 10.42
C GLY A 63 -12.93 -2.06 11.57
N THR A 64 -11.63 -2.00 11.25
CA THR A 64 -10.55 -2.02 12.24
C THR A 64 -9.92 -0.65 12.52
N THR A 65 -10.36 0.41 11.83
CA THR A 65 -9.84 1.77 11.99
C THR A 65 -10.89 2.70 12.60
N SER A 66 -10.51 3.43 13.65
CA SER A 66 -11.27 4.57 14.17
C SER A 66 -10.75 5.92 13.64
N ILE A 67 -9.76 5.89 12.74
CA ILE A 67 -9.03 7.08 12.29
C ILE A 67 -9.63 7.61 10.98
N GLY A 68 -10.60 8.51 11.12
CA GLY A 68 -11.13 9.43 10.10
C GLY A 68 -11.69 8.74 8.85
N GLN A 69 -12.11 9.54 7.85
CA GLN A 69 -12.52 9.11 6.50
C GLN A 69 -11.40 8.36 5.72
N GLY A 70 -10.31 7.94 6.37
CA GLY A 70 -9.13 7.32 5.76
C GLY A 70 -9.40 5.93 5.17
N GLY A 71 -10.41 5.22 5.65
CA GLY A 71 -10.84 3.95 5.05
C GLY A 71 -11.64 4.16 3.75
N ASP A 72 -12.39 5.26 3.63
CA ASP A 72 -13.21 5.57 2.45
C ASP A 72 -12.36 5.66 1.19
N TRP A 73 -11.15 6.22 1.31
CA TRP A 73 -10.21 6.31 0.19
C TRP A 73 -9.65 4.95 -0.22
N ILE A 74 -9.41 4.05 0.73
CA ILE A 74 -8.96 2.68 0.42
C ILE A 74 -10.07 1.93 -0.30
N MET A 75 -11.32 2.05 0.18
CA MET A 75 -12.49 1.46 -0.46
C MET A 75 -12.66 1.98 -1.89
N LYS A 76 -12.61 3.30 -2.08
CA LYS A 76 -12.68 3.93 -3.41
C LYS A 76 -11.58 3.43 -4.36
N LEU A 77 -10.36 3.24 -3.87
CA LEU A 77 -9.28 2.68 -4.66
C LEU A 77 -9.52 1.20 -4.98
N ALA A 78 -10.04 0.41 -4.04
CA ALA A 78 -10.34 -1.00 -4.24
C ALA A 78 -11.45 -1.22 -5.27
N GLU A 79 -12.57 -0.52 -5.14
CA GLU A 79 -13.70 -0.55 -6.10
C GLU A 79 -13.26 -0.11 -7.51
N GLY A 80 -12.34 0.85 -7.59
CA GLY A 80 -11.76 1.31 -8.85
C GLY A 80 -10.68 0.39 -9.45
N GLY A 81 -10.37 -0.75 -8.82
CA GLY A 81 -9.30 -1.66 -9.28
C GLY A 81 -7.88 -1.10 -9.10
N ARG A 82 -7.72 -0.12 -8.20
CA ARG A 82 -6.47 0.64 -7.97
C ARG A 82 -5.78 0.28 -6.66
N PHE A 83 -6.36 -0.62 -5.87
CA PHE A 83 -5.74 -1.16 -4.66
C PHE A 83 -5.31 -2.61 -4.89
N GLN A 84 -4.07 -2.92 -4.54
CA GLN A 84 -3.46 -4.22 -4.76
C GLN A 84 -2.74 -4.70 -3.50
N VAL A 85 -2.78 -6.01 -3.29
CA VAL A 85 -2.19 -6.65 -2.11
C VAL A 85 -1.27 -7.77 -2.59
N PHE A 86 -0.03 -7.75 -2.12
CA PHE A 86 0.96 -8.75 -2.45
C PHE A 86 1.62 -9.32 -1.19
N PRO A 87 2.07 -10.59 -1.24
CA PRO A 87 2.98 -11.12 -0.24
C PRO A 87 4.34 -10.38 -0.30
N PHE A 88 5.26 -10.76 0.59
CA PHE A 88 6.63 -10.27 0.51
C PHE A 88 7.25 -10.62 -0.87
N PRO A 89 7.90 -9.66 -1.56
CA PRO A 89 8.49 -9.87 -2.88
C PRO A 89 9.85 -10.60 -2.76
N GLY A 90 9.85 -11.83 -2.26
CA GLY A 90 11.07 -12.61 -2.03
C GLY A 90 11.86 -12.94 -3.31
N GLY A 91 11.16 -13.01 -4.46
CA GLY A 91 11.75 -13.17 -5.79
C GLY A 91 11.88 -11.87 -6.59
N GLY A 92 11.67 -10.71 -5.96
CA GLY A 92 11.58 -9.41 -6.63
C GLY A 92 10.14 -8.93 -6.80
N PHE A 93 10.00 -7.68 -7.25
CA PHE A 93 8.71 -7.08 -7.52
C PHE A 93 8.13 -7.59 -8.84
N PRO A 94 6.80 -7.75 -8.94
CA PRO A 94 6.15 -8.11 -10.19
C PRO A 94 6.55 -7.20 -11.37
N PRO A 95 6.83 -7.74 -12.56
CA PRO A 95 7.35 -6.97 -13.71
C PRO A 95 6.48 -5.79 -14.13
N GLN A 96 5.16 -5.86 -13.88
CA GLN A 96 4.22 -4.77 -14.18
C GLN A 96 4.51 -3.46 -13.43
N PHE A 97 5.33 -3.49 -12.37
CA PHE A 97 5.76 -2.28 -11.67
C PHE A 97 6.88 -1.51 -12.37
N GLY A 98 7.49 -2.10 -13.41
CA GLY A 98 8.57 -1.47 -14.14
C GLY A 98 9.77 -1.16 -13.24
N ASN A 99 10.16 0.12 -13.18
CA ASN A 99 11.32 0.56 -12.41
C ASN A 99 10.94 0.86 -10.95
N VAL A 100 11.40 0.02 -10.04
CA VAL A 100 11.20 0.21 -8.60
C VAL A 100 12.16 1.27 -8.07
N VAL A 101 11.62 2.33 -7.49
CA VAL A 101 12.39 3.41 -6.85
C VAL A 101 12.10 3.42 -5.35
N ILE A 102 13.14 3.32 -4.53
CA ILE A 102 13.05 3.46 -3.07
C ILE A 102 13.75 4.75 -2.67
N ALA A 103 13.01 5.65 -2.02
CA ALA A 103 13.54 6.91 -1.51
C ALA A 103 13.73 6.86 0.01
N THR A 104 14.75 7.56 0.51
CA THR A 104 14.99 7.74 1.94
C THR A 104 15.14 9.22 2.27
N ARG A 105 14.59 9.65 3.41
CA ARG A 105 14.80 11.00 3.93
C ARG A 105 16.24 11.25 4.39
N ARG A 106 17.05 10.19 4.51
CA ARG A 106 18.48 10.23 4.83
C ARG A 106 19.25 9.68 3.63
N PRO A 107 19.36 10.46 2.53
CA PRO A 107 20.16 10.04 1.39
C PRO A 107 21.61 9.85 1.82
N ASP A 108 22.28 8.85 1.26
CA ASP A 108 23.72 8.69 1.44
C ASP A 108 24.43 9.91 0.86
N VAL A 109 25.20 10.61 1.70
CA VAL A 109 25.91 11.83 1.31
C VAL A 109 26.88 11.54 0.15
N LYS A 110 27.45 10.33 0.08
CA LYS A 110 28.36 9.93 -1.01
C LYS A 110 27.66 9.76 -2.37
N LYS A 111 26.32 9.67 -2.37
CA LYS A 111 25.49 9.52 -3.57
C LYS A 111 24.77 10.80 -3.96
N ARG A 112 25.08 11.93 -3.33
CA ARG A 112 24.58 13.24 -3.77
C ARG A 112 25.29 13.61 -5.07
N MET A 113 24.49 13.91 -6.10
CA MET A 113 24.95 14.55 -7.33
C MET A 113 25.28 16.02 -7.06
#